data_AF-A0A7M2V2Q0-F1
#
_entry.id   AF-A0A7M2V2Q0-F1
#
_cell.length_a   1.000
_cell.length_b   1.000
_cell.length_c   1.000
_cell.angle_alpha   90.00
_cell.angle_beta   90.00
_cell.angle_gamma   90.00
#
_symmetry.space_group_name_H-M   'P 1'
#
loop_
_entity.id
_entity.type
_entity.pdbx_description
1 polymer ?
#
loop_
_entity_poly.entity_id
_entity_poly.type
_entity_poly.pdbx_seq_one_letter_code
_entity_poly.pdbx_strand_id
1 'polypeptide(L)'
;MTKLTLQEQMLKAGLVTSKKMAKVQRTAKKSRVQAREAREAVEENKKAQIERDKQLSEQQKQAALSKEYKAQVKQLIEMNRIVIAKGNIDFNFTDNNLIKKVVVDKATQTQLINGRLAIARLVTNSNGDSEYAIIPAVVADKIAQRDESYIVLNSALSEEVQDEDDPYADFKIPDDLMW
;
A
#
# COMPACT_ATOMS: atom_id res chain seq x y z
N MET A 1 41.04 -13.98 -52.48
CA MET A 1 40.30 -15.17 -52.92
C MET A 1 39.05 -15.30 -52.07
N THR A 2 37.88 -15.02 -52.62
CA THR A 2 36.59 -15.13 -51.92
C THR A 2 36.28 -16.63 -51.75
N LYS A 3 36.21 -17.11 -50.50
CA LYS A 3 35.78 -18.48 -50.20
C LYS A 3 34.31 -18.62 -50.60
N LEU A 4 34.03 -19.26 -51.74
CA LEU A 4 32.65 -19.59 -52.12
C LEU A 4 32.04 -20.48 -51.04
N THR A 5 30.80 -20.19 -50.69
CA THR A 5 30.06 -20.96 -49.69
C THR A 5 29.83 -22.38 -50.20
N LEU A 6 29.77 -23.38 -49.30
CA LEU A 6 29.56 -24.78 -49.67
C LEU A 6 28.33 -24.98 -50.57
N GLN A 7 27.30 -24.15 -50.36
CA GLN A 7 26.08 -24.16 -51.16
C GLN A 7 26.30 -23.68 -52.60
N GLU A 8 27.16 -22.67 -52.80
CA GLU A 8 27.54 -22.19 -54.14
C GLU A 8 28.46 -23.18 -54.85
N GLN A 9 29.31 -23.91 -54.12
CA GLN A 9 30.12 -25.00 -54.68
C GLN A 9 29.24 -26.14 -55.21
N MET A 10 28.17 -26.52 -54.49
CA MET A 10 27.23 -27.56 -54.93
C MET A 10 26.38 -27.14 -56.14
N LEU A 11 26.05 -25.85 -56.27
CA LEU A 11 25.33 -25.29 -57.42
C LEU A 11 26.21 -25.29 -58.67
N LYS A 12 27.49 -24.89 -58.51
CA LYS A 12 28.50 -24.94 -59.58
C LYS A 12 28.83 -26.38 -60.00
N ALA A 13 28.75 -27.34 -59.09
CA ALA A 13 28.92 -28.77 -59.34
C ALA A 13 27.66 -29.46 -59.91
N GLY A 14 26.58 -28.72 -60.22
CA GLY A 14 25.37 -29.27 -60.87
C GLY A 14 24.50 -30.18 -59.99
N LEU A 15 24.86 -30.39 -58.72
CA LEU A 15 24.15 -31.25 -57.77
C LEU A 15 22.83 -30.63 -57.26
N VAL A 16 22.65 -29.32 -57.44
CA VAL A 16 21.42 -28.60 -57.07
C VAL A 16 21.03 -27.57 -58.12
N THR A 17 19.78 -27.62 -58.55
CA THR A 17 19.20 -26.64 -59.48
C THR A 17 19.00 -25.29 -58.79
N SER A 18 19.26 -24.19 -59.48
CA SER A 18 19.03 -22.81 -59.00
C SER A 18 17.61 -22.60 -58.40
N LYS A 19 16.60 -23.27 -58.97
CA LYS A 19 15.23 -23.31 -58.44
C LYS A 19 15.12 -23.88 -57.02
N LYS A 20 15.88 -24.93 -56.67
CA LYS A 20 15.89 -25.50 -55.30
C LYS A 20 16.58 -24.56 -54.31
N MET A 21 17.67 -23.92 -54.71
CA MET A 21 18.37 -22.92 -53.89
C MET A 21 17.50 -21.70 -53.57
N ALA A 22 16.80 -21.15 -54.57
CA ALA A 22 15.86 -20.05 -54.35
C ALA A 22 14.69 -20.43 -53.43
N LYS A 23 14.23 -21.69 -53.48
CA LYS A 23 13.17 -22.20 -52.60
C LYS A 23 13.64 -22.28 -51.14
N VAL A 24 14.85 -22.81 -50.91
CA VAL A 24 15.44 -22.93 -49.55
C VAL A 24 15.72 -21.56 -48.93
N GLN A 25 16.22 -20.59 -49.70
CA GLN A 25 16.41 -19.23 -49.19
C GLN A 25 15.08 -18.52 -48.87
N ARG A 26 14.02 -18.73 -49.68
CA ARG A 26 12.69 -18.18 -49.38
C ARG A 26 12.06 -18.81 -48.13
N THR A 27 12.21 -20.12 -47.93
CA THR A 27 11.70 -20.78 -46.70
C THR A 27 12.48 -20.37 -45.46
N ALA A 28 13.81 -20.22 -45.57
CA ALA A 28 14.65 -19.73 -44.48
C ALA A 28 14.32 -18.27 -44.10
N LYS A 29 14.05 -17.39 -45.08
CA LYS A 29 13.62 -16.01 -44.82
C LYS A 29 12.23 -15.95 -44.16
N LYS A 30 11.26 -16.76 -44.60
CA LYS A 30 9.93 -16.84 -43.96
C LYS A 30 10.00 -17.33 -42.51
N SER A 31 10.79 -18.36 -42.23
CA SER A 31 10.99 -18.89 -40.88
C SER A 31 11.63 -17.87 -39.94
N ARG A 32 12.61 -17.08 -40.43
CA ARG A 32 13.27 -16.05 -39.62
C ARG A 32 12.35 -14.88 -39.27
N VAL A 33 11.42 -14.52 -40.14
CA VAL A 33 10.41 -13.48 -39.87
C VAL A 33 9.40 -13.97 -38.85
N GLN A 34 8.87 -15.18 -39.01
CA GLN A 34 7.96 -15.79 -38.02
C GLN A 34 8.61 -15.95 -36.65
N ALA A 35 9.90 -16.33 -36.60
CA ALA A 35 10.65 -16.42 -35.34
C ALA A 35 10.93 -15.06 -34.69
N ARG A 36 10.90 -13.95 -35.45
CA ARG A 36 11.07 -12.59 -34.92
C ARG A 36 9.75 -12.03 -34.40
N GLU A 37 8.67 -12.19 -35.16
CA GLU A 37 7.31 -11.80 -34.72
C GLU A 37 6.88 -12.59 -33.47
N ALA A 38 7.20 -13.89 -33.40
CA ALA A 38 6.95 -14.70 -32.21
C ALA A 38 7.80 -14.25 -31.00
N ARG A 39 8.98 -13.66 -31.21
CA ARG A 39 9.81 -13.12 -30.12
C ARG A 39 9.32 -11.76 -29.65
N GLU A 40 8.93 -10.88 -30.56
CA GLU A 40 8.32 -9.57 -30.22
C GLU A 40 7.00 -9.76 -29.44
N ALA A 41 6.12 -10.67 -29.88
CA ALA A 41 4.87 -10.98 -29.17
C ALA A 41 5.10 -11.54 -27.76
N VAL A 42 6.15 -12.34 -27.55
CA VAL A 42 6.52 -12.87 -26.23
C VAL A 42 7.13 -11.78 -25.36
N GLU A 43 7.91 -10.86 -25.93
CA GLU A 43 8.52 -9.76 -25.19
C GLU A 43 7.49 -8.74 -24.72
N GLU A 44 6.49 -8.42 -25.55
CA GLU A 44 5.35 -7.57 -25.17
C GLU A 44 4.48 -8.22 -24.08
N ASN A 45 4.17 -9.52 -24.20
CA ASN A 45 3.45 -10.25 -23.15
C ASN A 45 4.23 -10.25 -21.83
N LYS A 46 5.55 -10.46 -21.90
CA LYS A 46 6.42 -10.46 -20.72
C LYS A 46 6.48 -9.08 -20.05
N LYS A 47 6.51 -7.99 -20.84
CA LYS A 47 6.46 -6.62 -20.31
C LYS A 47 5.12 -6.33 -19.61
N ALA A 48 4.01 -6.69 -20.23
CA ALA A 48 2.67 -6.54 -19.64
C ALA A 48 2.51 -7.37 -18.36
N GLN A 49 3.10 -8.57 -18.30
CA GLN A 49 3.08 -9.41 -17.11
C GLN A 49 3.91 -8.78 -15.98
N ILE A 50 5.12 -8.28 -16.27
CA ILE A 50 5.96 -7.58 -15.29
C ILE A 50 5.27 -6.34 -14.72
N GLU A 51 4.59 -5.56 -15.55
CA GLU A 51 3.88 -4.35 -15.11
C GLU A 51 2.69 -4.71 -14.20
N ARG A 52 1.92 -5.73 -14.56
CA ARG A 52 0.84 -6.27 -13.72
C ARG A 52 1.38 -6.79 -12.38
N ASP A 53 2.48 -7.53 -12.40
CA ASP A 53 3.10 -8.09 -11.20
C ASP A 53 3.66 -6.98 -10.30
N LYS A 54 4.22 -5.90 -10.88
CA LYS A 54 4.65 -4.72 -10.13
C LYS A 54 3.48 -4.04 -9.43
N GLN A 55 2.37 -3.78 -10.14
CA GLN A 55 1.18 -3.17 -9.56
C GLN A 55 0.58 -4.03 -8.43
N LEU A 56 0.50 -5.35 -8.64
CA LEU A 56 0.04 -6.27 -7.60
C LEU A 56 0.97 -6.29 -6.39
N SER A 57 2.29 -6.25 -6.60
CA SER A 57 3.27 -6.19 -5.52
C SER A 57 3.15 -4.89 -4.72
N GLU A 58 2.95 -3.76 -5.39
CA GLU A 58 2.77 -2.47 -4.73
C GLU A 58 1.50 -2.41 -3.89
N GLN A 59 0.37 -2.90 -4.42
CA GLN A 59 -0.88 -3.03 -3.66
C GLN A 59 -0.70 -3.94 -2.44
N GLN A 60 0.00 -5.06 -2.58
CA GLN A 60 0.28 -5.96 -1.46
C GLN A 60 1.18 -5.30 -0.41
N LYS A 61 2.20 -4.52 -0.83
CA LYS A 61 3.06 -3.76 0.09
C LYS A 61 2.26 -2.70 0.85
N GLN A 62 1.41 -1.93 0.18
CA GLN A 62 0.54 -0.94 0.84
C GLN A 62 -0.44 -1.63 1.81
N ALA A 63 -1.01 -2.77 1.44
CA ALA A 63 -1.86 -3.57 2.30
C ALA A 63 -1.10 -4.15 3.51
N ALA A 64 0.17 -4.53 3.36
CA ALA A 64 1.00 -5.00 4.45
C ALA A 64 1.34 -3.84 5.43
N LEU A 65 1.77 -2.69 4.91
CA LEU A 65 2.08 -1.50 5.71
C LEU A 65 0.87 -1.03 6.52
N SER A 66 -0.30 -0.93 5.90
CA SER A 66 -1.54 -0.55 6.60
C SER A 66 -1.93 -1.57 7.69
N LYS A 67 -1.68 -2.87 7.48
CA LYS A 67 -1.88 -3.89 8.52
C LYS A 67 -0.88 -3.74 9.67
N GLU A 68 0.37 -3.44 9.37
CA GLU A 68 1.42 -3.22 10.39
C GLU A 68 1.09 -2.00 11.26
N TYR A 69 0.68 -0.88 10.66
CA TYR A 69 0.25 0.31 11.40
C TYR A 69 -0.94 0.01 12.31
N LYS A 70 -1.96 -0.70 11.81
CA LYS A 70 -3.11 -1.11 12.60
C LYS A 70 -2.73 -2.01 13.77
N ALA A 71 -1.81 -2.96 13.55
CA ALA A 71 -1.30 -3.82 14.60
C ALA A 71 -0.53 -3.02 15.67
N GLN A 72 0.30 -2.06 15.25
CA GLN A 72 1.02 -1.17 16.16
C GLN A 72 0.08 -0.30 16.99
N VAL A 73 -0.96 0.26 16.37
CA VAL A 73 -2.00 1.04 17.08
C VAL A 73 -2.71 0.17 18.10
N LYS A 74 -3.13 -1.04 17.72
CA LYS A 74 -3.74 -2.00 18.63
C LYS A 74 -2.86 -2.28 19.86
N GLN A 75 -1.58 -2.54 19.62
CA GLN A 75 -0.61 -2.76 20.70
C GLN A 75 -0.46 -1.53 21.61
N LEU A 76 -0.40 -0.31 21.04
CA LEU A 76 -0.33 0.93 21.82
C LEU A 76 -1.56 1.10 22.72
N ILE A 77 -2.75 0.80 22.20
CA ILE A 77 -4.00 0.85 22.99
C ILE A 77 -3.96 -0.19 24.10
N GLU A 78 -3.60 -1.44 23.79
CA GLU A 78 -3.56 -2.53 24.78
C GLU A 78 -2.56 -2.28 25.91
N MET A 79 -1.39 -1.71 25.59
CA MET A 79 -0.34 -1.41 26.57
C MET A 79 -0.70 -0.22 27.48
N ASN A 80 -1.41 0.78 26.94
CA ASN A 80 -1.72 2.02 27.66
C ASN A 80 -3.17 2.10 28.13
N ARG A 81 -3.93 1.00 28.03
CA ARG A 81 -5.32 0.98 28.52
C ARG A 81 -5.36 1.13 30.04
N ILE A 82 -6.22 2.03 30.50
CA ILE A 82 -6.45 2.24 31.93
C ILE A 82 -7.62 1.35 32.35
N VAL A 83 -7.34 0.35 33.19
CA VAL A 83 -8.38 -0.53 33.75
C VAL A 83 -9.06 0.17 34.91
N ILE A 84 -10.33 0.51 34.75
CA ILE A 84 -11.13 1.13 35.80
C ILE A 84 -11.76 0.01 36.64
N ALA A 85 -11.24 -0.20 37.84
CA ALA A 85 -11.68 -1.31 38.69
C ALA A 85 -13.12 -1.16 39.23
N LYS A 86 -13.61 0.08 39.38
CA LYS A 86 -14.95 0.41 39.91
C LYS A 86 -15.45 1.74 39.35
N GLY A 87 -15.97 1.73 38.13
CA GLY A 87 -16.72 2.87 37.62
C GLY A 87 -18.16 2.82 38.10
N ASN A 88 -18.74 3.99 38.42
CA ASN A 88 -20.12 4.10 38.90
C ASN A 88 -20.93 5.12 38.07
N ILE A 89 -20.30 5.71 37.04
CA ILE A 89 -20.87 6.75 36.20
C ILE A 89 -20.83 6.27 34.75
N ASP A 90 -21.98 6.28 34.09
CA ASP A 90 -22.08 6.04 32.66
C ASP A 90 -21.66 7.31 31.91
N PHE A 91 -20.54 7.25 31.20
CA PHE A 91 -20.09 8.31 30.30
C PHE A 91 -20.54 7.99 28.88
N ASN A 92 -21.37 8.88 28.31
CA ASN A 92 -21.89 8.74 26.96
C ASN A 92 -20.98 9.48 25.96
N PHE A 93 -20.69 8.84 24.84
CA PHE A 93 -19.92 9.41 23.74
C PHE A 93 -20.51 8.95 22.40
N THR A 94 -20.20 9.67 21.33
CA THR A 94 -20.69 9.36 19.98
C THR A 94 -19.60 8.64 19.20
N ASP A 95 -19.89 7.45 18.71
CA ASP A 95 -19.06 6.73 17.73
C ASP A 95 -19.86 6.53 16.44
N ASN A 96 -19.39 7.08 15.32
CA ASN A 96 -20.01 6.89 14.00
C ASN A 96 -21.54 7.15 13.99
N ASN A 97 -21.98 8.23 14.65
CA ASN A 97 -23.39 8.63 14.80
C ASN A 97 -24.25 7.72 15.71
N LEU A 98 -23.64 6.77 16.44
CA LEU A 98 -24.29 6.02 17.51
C LEU A 98 -23.80 6.49 18.87
N ILE A 99 -24.74 6.71 19.79
CA ILE A 99 -24.40 6.98 21.19
C ILE A 99 -24.01 5.66 21.85
N LYS A 100 -22.80 5.63 22.39
CA LYS A 100 -22.22 4.52 23.14
C LYS A 100 -21.93 4.99 24.57
N LYS A 101 -21.80 4.04 25.48
CA LYS A 101 -21.54 4.31 26.89
C LYS A 101 -20.40 3.46 27.41
N VAL A 102 -19.56 4.07 28.25
CA VAL A 102 -18.50 3.40 29.00
C VAL A 102 -18.65 3.76 30.47
N VAL A 103 -18.49 2.77 31.33
CA VAL A 103 -18.58 2.95 32.78
C VAL A 103 -17.25 3.47 33.29
N VAL A 104 -17.26 4.66 33.88
CA VAL A 104 -16.06 5.35 34.37
C VAL A 104 -16.21 5.77 35.83
N ASP A 105 -15.09 6.10 36.46
CA ASP A 105 -15.08 6.77 37.77
C ASP A 105 -15.12 8.30 37.61
N LYS A 106 -15.52 9.02 38.66
CA LYS A 106 -15.65 10.49 38.66
C LYS A 106 -14.33 11.19 38.31
N ALA A 107 -13.21 10.66 38.79
CA ALA A 107 -11.88 11.19 38.46
C ALA A 107 -11.56 11.02 36.96
N THR A 108 -11.88 9.86 36.40
CA THR A 108 -11.65 9.55 34.98
C THR A 108 -12.57 10.40 34.09
N GLN A 109 -13.85 10.56 34.46
CA GLN A 109 -14.79 11.43 33.77
C GLN A 109 -14.26 12.87 33.69
N THR A 110 -13.77 13.41 34.80
CA THR A 110 -13.18 14.76 34.84
C THR A 110 -11.95 14.86 33.95
N GLN A 111 -11.10 13.83 33.91
CA GLN A 111 -9.92 13.78 33.05
C GLN A 111 -10.26 13.63 31.56
N LEU A 112 -11.35 12.92 31.22
CA LEU A 112 -11.89 12.82 29.86
C LEU A 112 -12.42 14.19 29.40
N ILE A 113 -13.16 14.89 30.25
CA ILE A 113 -13.68 16.25 29.95
C ILE A 113 -12.53 17.25 29.80
N ASN A 114 -11.50 17.15 30.65
CA ASN A 114 -10.32 18.02 30.59
C ASN A 114 -9.35 17.66 29.45
N GLY A 115 -9.64 16.65 28.62
CA GLY A 115 -8.77 16.27 27.51
C GLY A 115 -7.47 15.57 27.88
N ARG A 116 -7.32 15.11 29.14
CA ARG A 116 -6.13 14.35 29.56
C ARG A 116 -6.21 12.87 29.19
N LEU A 117 -7.44 12.37 29.09
CA LEU A 117 -7.75 11.02 28.66
C LEU A 117 -8.58 11.09 27.38
N ALA A 118 -8.44 10.06 26.57
CA ALA A 118 -9.17 9.86 25.34
C ALA A 118 -9.80 8.45 25.31
N ILE A 119 -10.85 8.28 24.53
CA ILE A 119 -11.49 6.99 24.28
C ILE A 119 -11.06 6.51 22.91
N ALA A 120 -10.36 5.38 22.89
CA ALA A 120 -9.96 4.69 21.67
C ALA A 120 -10.80 3.42 21.46
N ARG A 121 -11.09 3.12 20.21
CA ARG A 121 -11.75 1.90 19.78
C ARG A 121 -10.72 0.79 19.65
N LEU A 122 -10.88 -0.26 20.44
CA LEU A 122 -10.12 -1.49 20.32
C LEU A 122 -10.95 -2.52 19.55
N VAL A 123 -10.50 -2.85 18.34
CA VAL A 123 -11.10 -3.94 17.57
C VAL A 123 -10.54 -5.27 18.10
N THR A 124 -11.26 -5.88 19.03
CA THR A 124 -11.03 -7.26 19.46
C THR A 124 -11.64 -8.24 18.44
N ASN A 125 -11.00 -9.38 18.24
CA ASN A 125 -11.12 -10.21 17.03
C ASN A 125 -12.56 -10.66 16.66
N SER A 126 -12.75 -10.77 15.34
CA SER A 126 -13.68 -11.61 14.56
C SER A 126 -15.21 -11.49 14.74
N ASN A 127 -15.74 -10.99 15.86
CA ASN A 127 -17.20 -10.93 16.06
C ASN A 127 -17.83 -9.57 15.78
N GLY A 128 -17.03 -8.57 15.36
CA GLY A 128 -17.52 -7.20 15.14
C GLY A 128 -17.72 -6.40 16.43
N ASP A 129 -17.43 -7.00 17.58
CA ASP A 129 -17.47 -6.32 18.87
C ASP A 129 -16.30 -5.34 18.99
N SER A 130 -16.64 -4.05 18.95
CA SER A 130 -15.71 -2.96 19.23
C SER A 130 -15.69 -2.71 20.73
N GLU A 131 -14.57 -3.03 21.38
CA GLU A 131 -14.33 -2.68 22.77
C GLU A 131 -13.82 -1.23 22.83
N TYR A 132 -14.16 -0.51 23.89
CA TYR A 132 -13.67 0.86 24.09
C TYR A 132 -12.64 0.85 25.22
N ALA A 133 -11.46 1.37 24.93
CA ALA A 133 -10.38 1.50 25.88
C ALA A 133 -10.13 2.98 26.17
N ILE A 134 -9.88 3.29 27.44
CA ILE A 134 -9.49 4.63 27.86
C ILE A 134 -7.96 4.69 27.87
N ILE A 135 -7.42 5.65 27.15
CA ILE A 135 -5.97 5.85 26.98
C ILE A 135 -5.59 7.30 27.34
N PRO A 136 -4.34 7.56 27.73
CA PRO A 136 -3.83 8.92 27.89
C PRO A 136 -3.85 9.70 26.56
N ALA A 137 -4.08 11.00 26.63
CA ALA A 137 -4.08 11.89 25.46
C ALA A 137 -2.78 11.81 24.64
N VAL A 138 -1.62 11.76 25.32
CA VAL A 138 -0.30 11.61 24.66
C VAL A 138 -0.21 10.35 23.78
N VAL A 139 -0.92 9.29 24.15
CA VAL A 139 -0.97 8.06 23.36
C VAL A 139 -2.01 8.18 22.26
N ALA A 140 -3.13 8.86 22.53
CA ALA A 140 -4.14 9.17 21.53
C ALA A 140 -3.55 10.02 20.39
N ASP A 141 -2.79 11.08 20.68
CA ASP A 141 -2.17 11.92 19.65
C ASP A 141 -1.21 11.11 18.77
N LYS A 142 -0.44 10.19 19.36
CA LYS A 142 0.43 9.26 18.62
C LYS A 142 -0.35 8.29 17.75
N ILE A 143 -1.54 7.89 18.17
CA ILE A 143 -2.43 7.04 17.38
C ILE A 143 -3.07 7.88 16.27
N ALA A 144 -3.47 9.13 16.53
CA ALA A 144 -4.08 10.03 15.55
C ALA A 144 -3.15 10.27 14.36
N GLN A 145 -1.86 10.53 14.64
CA GLN A 145 -0.82 10.69 13.61
C GLN A 145 -0.64 9.46 12.70
N ARG A 146 -1.09 8.27 13.13
CA ARG A 146 -0.96 7.01 12.38
C ARG A 146 -2.28 6.61 11.73
N ASP A 147 -3.34 6.54 12.53
CA ASP A 147 -4.68 6.14 12.14
C ASP A 147 -5.73 6.76 13.09
N GLU A 148 -6.38 7.83 12.62
CA GLU A 148 -7.44 8.54 13.34
C GLU A 148 -8.70 7.70 13.54
N SER A 149 -8.91 6.64 12.73
CA SER A 149 -10.12 5.80 12.80
C SER A 149 -10.26 5.02 14.11
N TYR A 150 -9.17 4.92 14.87
CA TYR A 150 -9.14 4.26 16.17
C TYR A 150 -9.48 5.21 17.32
N ILE A 151 -9.59 6.51 17.09
CA ILE A 151 -9.90 7.49 18.13
C ILE A 151 -11.36 7.89 18.00
N VAL A 152 -12.11 7.68 19.08
CA VAL A 152 -13.54 8.00 19.13
C VAL A 152 -13.76 9.35 19.79
N LEU A 153 -13.04 9.59 20.88
CA LEU A 153 -13.10 10.85 21.60
C LEU A 153 -11.69 11.25 22.02
N ASN A 154 -11.12 12.22 21.32
CA ASN A 154 -10.04 13.04 21.85
C ASN A 154 -10.66 14.40 22.16
N SER A 155 -10.95 14.66 23.44
CA SER A 155 -11.35 16.01 23.87
C SER A 155 -10.09 16.87 23.98
N ALA A 156 -9.26 16.89 22.94
CA ALA A 156 -8.19 17.85 22.86
C ALA A 156 -8.84 19.23 23.04
N LEU A 157 -8.31 20.04 23.96
CA LEU A 157 -8.42 21.47 23.83
C LEU A 157 -8.19 21.75 22.35
N SER A 158 -9.20 22.32 21.71
CA SER A 158 -9.09 22.86 20.39
C SER A 158 -7.68 23.45 20.24
N GLU A 159 -6.88 22.83 19.37
CA GLU A 159 -5.96 23.60 18.54
C GLU A 159 -6.87 24.49 17.67
N GLU A 160 -7.51 25.45 18.31
CA GLU A 160 -8.00 26.64 17.66
C GLU A 160 -6.74 27.29 17.12
N VAL A 161 -6.55 27.08 15.82
CA VAL A 161 -5.88 28.01 14.92
C VAL A 161 -4.37 28.14 15.17
N GLN A 162 -3.60 27.26 14.53
CA GLN A 162 -2.27 27.63 14.07
C GLN A 162 -2.15 27.29 12.58
N ASP A 163 -3.04 27.91 11.80
CA ASP A 163 -3.09 27.86 10.34
C ASP A 163 -2.86 29.26 9.74
N GLU A 164 -2.13 30.13 10.46
CA GLU A 164 -1.72 31.44 9.94
C GLU A 164 -0.18 31.57 10.04
N ASP A 165 0.44 31.69 8.86
CA ASP A 165 1.86 31.92 8.54
C ASP A 165 2.82 30.72 8.48
N ASP A 166 2.63 29.81 7.50
CA ASP A 166 3.77 29.11 6.86
C ASP A 166 4.27 29.90 5.62
N PRO A 167 5.35 30.71 5.75
CA PRO A 167 5.91 31.50 4.64
C PRO A 167 6.64 30.67 3.57
N TYR A 168 6.62 29.33 3.62
CA TYR A 168 7.27 28.45 2.64
C TYR A 168 6.31 27.71 1.70
N ALA A 169 5.00 27.98 1.74
CA ALA A 169 4.00 27.38 0.84
C ALA A 169 4.28 27.61 -0.67
N ASP A 170 5.09 28.61 -1.01
CA ASP A 170 5.49 28.91 -2.40
C ASP A 170 6.66 28.05 -2.92
N PHE A 171 7.32 27.25 -2.08
CA PHE A 171 8.38 26.35 -2.54
C PHE A 171 7.80 25.00 -2.98
N LYS A 172 7.21 24.96 -4.18
CA LYS A 172 6.97 23.71 -4.92
C LYS A 172 8.30 23.00 -5.14
N ILE A 173 8.54 21.92 -4.40
CA ILE A 173 9.62 20.97 -4.65
C ILE A 173 9.31 20.29 -6.00
N PRO A 174 10.16 20.42 -7.03
CA PRO A 174 9.96 19.75 -8.30
C PRO A 174 10.10 18.23 -8.13
N ASP A 175 9.10 17.52 -8.61
CA ASP A 175 8.87 16.07 -8.49
C ASP A 175 9.80 15.22 -9.38
N ASP A 176 11.11 15.47 -9.36
CA ASP A 176 12.05 14.60 -10.09
C ASP A 176 13.45 14.57 -9.47
N LEU A 177 13.63 13.71 -8.46
CA LEU A 177 14.95 13.22 -8.06
C LEU A 177 14.85 11.86 -7.37
N MET A 178 14.46 10.85 -8.15
CA MET A 178 14.70 9.45 -7.81
C MET A 178 16.12 9.09 -8.29
N TRP A 179 17.05 8.94 -7.35
CA TRP A 179 18.32 8.23 -7.57
C TRP A 179 18.25 6.83 -6.96
#